data_AF-A0A5B9MHY0-F1
#
_entry.id   AF-A0A5B9MHY0-F1
#
_cell.length_a   1.000
_cell.length_b   1.000
_cell.length_c   1.000
_cell.angle_alpha   90.00
_cell.angle_beta   90.00
_cell.angle_gamma   90.00
#
_symmetry.space_group_name_H-M   'P 1'
#
loop_
_entity.id
_entity.type
_entity.pdbx_description
1 polymer ?
#
loop_
_entity_poly.entity_id
_entity_poly.type
_entity_poly.pdbx_seq_one_letter_code
_entity_poly.pdbx_strand_id
1 'polypeptide(L)'
;MGWKPIRHFPATGKVHFSSRQFRCAGLSVGMTTQNQLPTTYIAPLLMATSLLVGWFIPDFYDWSGADQSRPAPVIGWTALGMLVTSIGVWIALPWIPFRPHPRQDDQIALTRFTLRTLAGITAVAAVVSAGIMTFPLLTGYTVWGLVWVFAVWGWTRDRLPRLPAVALLACMHFPFAWVIRGGLPGIGDGLATLVAGLPGFFVTLFAGRFLIGQHIQELAWLSILISASELAVGLWIIRLGPKRGIAYCVLVLLISVYGSFTLNMLVRI
;
A
#
# COMPACT_ATOMS: atom_id res chain seq x y z
N MET A 1 79.28 12.28 9.27
CA MET A 1 78.04 11.54 8.94
C MET A 1 76.91 12.55 8.78
N GLY A 2 76.62 12.95 7.54
CA GLY A 2 75.69 14.04 7.23
C GLY A 2 74.27 13.53 7.04
N TRP A 3 73.36 14.00 7.88
CA TRP A 3 71.92 13.79 7.74
C TRP A 3 71.37 14.68 6.61
N LYS A 4 70.76 14.07 5.59
CA LYS A 4 69.97 14.80 4.58
C LYS A 4 68.52 14.94 5.07
N PRO A 5 67.92 16.13 5.01
CA PRO A 5 66.52 16.31 5.36
C PRO A 5 65.60 15.77 4.25
N ILE A 6 64.56 15.06 4.68
CA ILE A 6 63.48 14.53 3.84
C ILE A 6 62.61 15.70 3.37
N ARG A 7 62.36 15.77 2.06
CA ARG A 7 61.55 16.81 1.41
C ARG A 7 60.08 16.67 1.77
N HIS A 8 59.46 17.78 2.14
CA HIS A 8 58.02 17.96 2.16
C HIS A 8 57.41 17.75 0.77
N PHE A 9 56.42 16.86 0.67
CA PHE A 9 55.51 16.76 -0.48
C PHE A 9 54.39 17.80 -0.33
N PRO A 10 54.18 18.70 -1.30
CA PRO A 10 53.06 19.63 -1.27
C PRO A 10 51.77 18.97 -1.78
N ALA A 11 50.70 19.26 -1.05
CA ALA A 11 49.32 19.45 -1.49
C ALA A 11 48.85 18.72 -2.76
N THR A 12 48.07 17.65 -2.57
CA THR A 12 47.13 17.14 -3.57
C THR A 12 46.12 18.24 -3.90
N GLY A 13 46.25 18.79 -5.11
CA GLY A 13 45.40 19.83 -5.65
C GLY A 13 43.94 19.42 -5.68
N LYS A 14 43.08 20.26 -5.12
CA LYS A 14 41.65 20.28 -5.45
C LYS A 14 41.53 20.68 -6.91
N VAL A 15 41.36 19.69 -7.79
CA VAL A 15 40.95 19.92 -9.17
C VAL A 15 39.51 20.45 -9.12
N HIS A 16 39.37 21.77 -9.15
CA HIS A 16 38.09 22.43 -9.39
C HIS A 16 37.69 22.12 -10.84
N PHE A 17 36.92 21.05 -11.03
CA PHE A 17 36.24 20.77 -12.27
C PHE A 17 35.16 21.85 -12.44
N SER A 18 35.54 22.97 -13.08
CA SER A 18 34.62 23.98 -13.57
C SER A 18 33.83 23.36 -14.71
N SER A 19 32.70 22.75 -14.38
CA SER A 19 31.68 22.33 -15.33
C SER A 19 31.11 23.59 -15.98
N ARG A 20 31.75 24.00 -17.08
CA ARG A 20 31.20 24.98 -18.02
C ARG A 20 29.78 24.53 -18.35
N GLN A 21 28.82 25.29 -17.83
CA GLN A 21 27.43 25.27 -18.24
C GLN A 21 27.38 25.52 -19.74
N PHE A 22 27.33 24.46 -20.54
CA PHE A 22 26.77 24.53 -21.88
C PHE A 22 25.28 24.82 -21.70
N ARG A 23 24.95 26.12 -21.57
CA ARG A 23 23.60 26.62 -21.80
C ARG A 23 23.33 26.47 -23.29
N CYS A 24 22.88 25.30 -23.70
CA CYS A 24 22.09 25.19 -24.91
C CYS A 24 20.87 26.10 -24.70
N ALA A 25 20.89 27.26 -25.35
CA ALA A 25 19.74 28.13 -25.54
C ALA A 25 18.74 27.41 -26.45
N GLY A 26 18.18 26.30 -25.96
CA GLY A 26 17.05 25.64 -26.57
C GLY A 26 15.82 26.49 -26.26
N LEU A 27 15.15 26.95 -27.32
CA LEU A 27 13.81 27.53 -27.29
C LEU A 27 12.99 26.91 -26.15
N SER A 28 12.80 27.67 -25.06
CA SER A 28 11.71 27.39 -24.14
C SER A 28 10.43 27.80 -24.87
N VAL A 29 9.95 26.92 -25.74
CA VAL A 29 8.57 26.97 -26.22
C VAL A 29 7.74 27.06 -24.95
N GLY A 30 7.07 28.21 -24.77
CA GLY A 30 6.19 28.49 -23.65
C GLY A 30 5.10 27.44 -23.65
N MET A 31 5.39 26.31 -23.01
CA MET A 31 4.49 25.21 -22.86
C MET A 31 3.42 25.73 -21.92
N THR A 32 2.30 26.13 -22.55
CA THR A 32 1.00 26.43 -21.97
C THR A 32 0.89 25.87 -20.58
N THR A 33 0.57 26.75 -19.62
CA THR A 33 0.10 26.46 -18.27
C THR A 33 -0.99 25.40 -18.32
N GLN A 34 -0.57 24.15 -18.47
CA GLN A 34 -1.43 23.01 -18.66
C GLN A 34 -2.13 22.80 -17.33
N ASN A 35 -3.45 22.70 -17.35
CA ASN A 35 -4.30 22.42 -16.20
C ASN A 35 -3.88 21.09 -15.55
N GLN A 36 -2.86 21.14 -14.70
CA GLN A 36 -2.38 20.00 -13.96
C GLN A 36 -3.40 19.72 -12.87
N LEU A 37 -4.02 18.54 -12.94
CA LEU A 37 -4.94 18.07 -11.90
C LEU A 37 -4.18 18.02 -10.57
N PRO A 38 -4.64 18.73 -9.53
CA PRO A 38 -4.02 18.61 -8.23
C PRO A 38 -4.34 17.22 -7.69
N THR A 39 -3.29 16.53 -7.21
CA THR A 39 -3.35 15.20 -6.56
C THR A 39 -4.41 15.15 -5.45
N THR A 40 -4.73 16.30 -4.88
CA THR A 40 -5.77 16.55 -3.88
C THR A 40 -7.16 16.04 -4.28
N TYR A 41 -7.49 15.95 -5.58
CA TYR A 41 -8.80 15.43 -6.02
C TYR A 41 -8.86 13.91 -6.21
N ILE A 42 -7.71 13.26 -6.48
CA ILE A 42 -7.70 11.82 -6.75
C ILE A 42 -7.91 11.02 -5.45
N ALA A 43 -7.29 11.46 -4.36
CA ALA A 43 -7.46 10.82 -3.06
C ALA A 43 -8.93 10.74 -2.59
N PRO A 44 -9.70 11.85 -2.52
CA PRO A 44 -11.11 11.80 -2.12
C PRO A 44 -11.97 11.05 -3.15
N LEU A 45 -11.64 11.10 -4.44
CA LEU A 45 -12.33 10.29 -5.44
C LEU A 45 -12.16 8.79 -5.15
N LEU A 46 -10.95 8.34 -4.85
CA LEU A 46 -10.70 6.94 -4.47
C LEU A 46 -11.45 6.55 -3.19
N MET A 47 -11.47 7.42 -2.18
CA MET A 47 -12.24 7.19 -0.94
C MET A 47 -13.74 7.09 -1.20
N ALA A 48 -14.28 8.00 -2.01
CA ALA A 48 -15.71 8.01 -2.35
C ALA A 48 -16.07 6.76 -3.15
N THR A 49 -15.27 6.40 -4.16
CA THR A 49 -15.46 5.17 -4.93
C THR A 49 -15.36 3.93 -4.04
N SER A 50 -14.39 3.85 -3.13
CA SER A 50 -14.24 2.68 -2.24
C SER A 50 -15.41 2.52 -1.29
N LEU A 51 -15.94 3.63 -0.75
CA LEU A 51 -17.12 3.64 0.09
C LEU A 51 -18.37 3.24 -0.68
N LEU A 52 -18.60 3.84 -1.86
CA LEU A 52 -19.76 3.53 -2.70
C LEU A 52 -19.75 2.04 -3.08
N VAL A 53 -18.64 1.53 -3.61
CA VAL A 53 -18.51 0.12 -3.96
C VAL A 53 -18.79 -0.76 -2.74
N GLY A 54 -18.13 -0.49 -1.60
CA GLY A 54 -18.32 -1.26 -0.38
C GLY A 54 -19.76 -1.25 0.13
N TRP A 55 -20.46 -0.13 0.01
CA TRP A 55 -21.84 0.03 0.45
C TRP A 55 -22.84 -0.75 -0.42
N PHE A 56 -22.63 -0.78 -1.74
CA PHE A 56 -23.53 -1.41 -2.70
C PHE A 56 -23.30 -2.90 -2.92
N ILE A 57 -22.25 -3.51 -2.36
CA ILE A 57 -21.94 -4.95 -2.54
C ILE A 57 -23.15 -5.85 -2.21
N PRO A 58 -23.84 -5.72 -1.06
CA PRO A 58 -24.97 -6.59 -0.75
C PRO A 58 -26.11 -6.43 -1.76
N ASP A 59 -26.49 -5.18 -2.07
CA ASP A 59 -27.59 -4.87 -2.99
C ASP A 59 -27.26 -5.36 -4.42
N PHE A 60 -26.00 -5.26 -4.85
CA PHE A 60 -25.52 -5.83 -6.11
C PHE A 60 -25.61 -7.35 -6.13
N TYR A 61 -25.26 -8.00 -5.02
CA TYR A 61 -25.33 -9.46 -4.89
C TYR A 61 -26.79 -9.94 -5.00
N ASP A 62 -27.71 -9.27 -4.29
CA ASP A 62 -29.15 -9.57 -4.34
C ASP A 62 -29.73 -9.32 -5.75
N TRP A 63 -29.35 -8.21 -6.39
CA TRP A 63 -29.76 -7.91 -7.76
C TRP A 63 -29.27 -8.95 -8.78
N SER A 64 -28.08 -9.52 -8.55
CA SER A 64 -27.49 -10.52 -9.45
C SER A 64 -28.21 -11.89 -9.42
N GLY A 65 -29.20 -12.07 -8.54
CA GLY A 65 -29.95 -13.32 -8.38
C GLY A 65 -29.08 -14.45 -7.85
N ALA A 66 -28.07 -14.11 -7.04
CA ALA A 66 -27.19 -15.10 -6.44
C ALA A 66 -27.90 -15.83 -5.29
N ASP A 67 -28.26 -17.09 -5.53
CA ASP A 67 -28.80 -17.97 -4.51
C ASP A 67 -27.68 -18.78 -3.84
N GLN A 68 -27.89 -19.23 -2.60
CA GLN A 68 -26.92 -20.03 -1.83
C GLN A 68 -26.40 -21.28 -2.58
N SER A 69 -27.18 -21.81 -3.54
CA SER A 69 -26.83 -23.01 -4.30
C SER A 69 -26.00 -22.74 -5.56
N ARG A 70 -25.96 -21.49 -6.05
CA ARG A 70 -25.30 -21.16 -7.33
C ARG A 70 -24.71 -19.75 -7.30
N PRO A 71 -23.39 -19.59 -7.55
CA PRO A 71 -22.81 -18.26 -7.71
C PRO A 71 -23.49 -17.56 -8.90
N ALA A 72 -23.84 -16.28 -8.75
CA ALA A 72 -24.47 -15.54 -9.84
C ALA A 72 -23.54 -15.50 -11.07
N PRO A 73 -24.09 -15.75 -12.28
CA PRO A 73 -23.30 -15.82 -13.51
C PRO A 73 -22.58 -14.50 -13.82
N VAL A 74 -23.09 -13.38 -13.29
CA VAL A 74 -22.56 -12.04 -13.51
C VAL A 74 -21.29 -11.77 -12.71
N ILE A 75 -21.06 -12.45 -11.57
CA ILE A 75 -19.92 -12.17 -10.67
C ILE A 75 -18.58 -12.34 -11.40
N GLY A 76 -18.43 -13.39 -12.21
CA GLY A 76 -17.22 -13.63 -12.98
C GLY A 76 -16.95 -12.53 -14.02
N TRP A 77 -17.99 -12.02 -14.66
CA TRP A 77 -17.88 -10.91 -15.62
C TRP A 77 -17.56 -9.59 -14.92
N THR A 78 -18.15 -9.34 -13.76
CA THR A 78 -17.83 -8.16 -12.93
C THR A 78 -16.39 -8.20 -12.47
N ALA A 79 -15.90 -9.36 -12.03
CA ALA A 79 -14.50 -9.58 -11.68
C ALA A 79 -13.56 -9.23 -12.85
N LEU A 80 -13.85 -9.80 -14.03
CA LEU A 80 -13.08 -9.52 -15.24
C LEU A 80 -13.11 -8.02 -15.60
N GLY A 81 -14.27 -7.37 -15.51
CA GLY A 81 -14.43 -5.94 -15.74
C GLY A 81 -13.60 -5.09 -14.77
N MET A 82 -13.59 -5.42 -13.48
CA MET A 82 -12.76 -4.73 -12.48
C MET A 82 -11.25 -4.91 -12.77
N LEU A 83 -10.84 -6.08 -13.24
CA LEU A 83 -9.45 -6.34 -13.62
C LEU A 83 -9.05 -5.55 -14.86
N VAL A 84 -9.88 -5.54 -15.91
CA VAL A 84 -9.63 -4.79 -17.15
C VAL A 84 -9.58 -3.29 -16.88
N THR A 85 -10.52 -2.75 -16.09
CA THR A 85 -10.51 -1.33 -15.70
C THR A 85 -9.25 -0.97 -14.90
N SER A 86 -8.81 -1.84 -13.98
CA SER A 86 -7.57 -1.63 -13.22
C SER A 86 -6.33 -1.62 -14.12
N ILE A 87 -6.23 -2.55 -15.07
CA ILE A 87 -5.16 -2.55 -16.09
C ILE A 87 -5.23 -1.28 -16.93
N GLY A 88 -6.43 -0.85 -17.34
CA GLY A 88 -6.64 0.41 -18.06
C GLY A 88 -6.12 1.62 -17.28
N VAL A 89 -6.41 1.70 -15.97
CA VAL A 89 -5.90 2.77 -15.10
C VAL A 89 -4.38 2.72 -15.00
N TRP A 90 -3.78 1.53 -14.86
CA TRP A 90 -2.32 1.39 -14.80
C TRP A 90 -1.63 1.78 -16.10
N ILE A 91 -2.21 1.38 -17.23
CA ILE A 91 -1.75 1.78 -18.56
C ILE A 91 -1.89 3.29 -18.71
N ALA A 92 -3.02 3.89 -18.28
CA ALA A 92 -3.29 5.33 -18.40
C ALA A 92 -2.37 6.22 -17.53
N LEU A 93 -1.91 5.70 -16.39
CA LEU A 93 -1.21 6.43 -15.34
C LEU A 93 0.07 7.18 -15.76
N PRO A 94 0.94 6.66 -16.65
CA PRO A 94 2.12 7.36 -17.12
C PRO A 94 1.77 8.67 -17.85
N TRP A 95 0.65 8.73 -18.56
CA TRP A 95 0.23 9.90 -19.34
C TRP A 95 -0.43 11.00 -18.51
N ILE A 96 -0.78 10.75 -17.24
CA ILE A 96 -1.34 11.78 -16.37
C ILE A 96 -0.21 12.71 -15.91
N PRO A 97 -0.27 14.03 -16.22
CA PRO A 97 0.74 14.98 -15.81
C PRO A 97 0.55 15.34 -14.33
N PHE A 98 1.44 14.84 -13.47
CA PHE A 98 1.49 15.25 -12.06
C PHE A 98 2.50 16.37 -11.88
N ARG A 99 2.15 17.39 -11.09
CA ARG A 99 3.12 18.39 -10.63
C ARG A 99 4.19 17.68 -9.81
N PRO A 100 5.48 17.72 -10.19
CA PRO A 100 6.54 17.28 -9.30
C PRO A 100 6.46 18.13 -8.03
N HIS A 101 6.39 17.48 -6.88
CA HIS A 101 6.29 18.19 -5.61
C HIS A 101 7.69 18.76 -5.31
N PRO A 102 7.86 20.09 -5.17
CA PRO A 102 9.18 20.73 -5.12
C PRO A 102 10.04 20.36 -3.89
N ARG A 103 9.53 19.50 -3.00
CA ARG A 103 10.16 19.13 -1.73
C ARG A 103 10.80 17.73 -1.75
N GLN A 104 10.76 17.02 -2.88
CA GLN A 104 11.17 15.62 -2.93
C GLN A 104 12.65 15.40 -3.33
N ASP A 105 13.31 16.40 -3.91
CA ASP A 105 14.70 16.26 -4.38
C ASP A 105 15.73 16.10 -3.23
N ASP A 106 15.46 16.65 -2.04
CA ASP A 106 16.32 16.44 -0.87
C ASP A 106 16.08 15.08 -0.16
N GLN A 107 14.95 14.42 -0.41
CA GLN A 107 14.58 13.16 0.25
C GLN A 107 14.87 11.91 -0.59
N ILE A 108 15.07 12.04 -1.91
CA ILE A 108 15.63 10.97 -2.75
C ILE A 108 17.17 10.98 -2.62
N ALA A 109 17.69 11.18 -1.40
CA ALA A 109 18.93 10.55 -1.04
C ALA A 109 18.64 9.05 -1.06
N LEU A 110 18.77 8.44 -2.26
CA LEU A 110 18.71 7.00 -2.52
C LEU A 110 19.08 6.29 -1.24
N THR A 111 18.11 5.61 -0.62
CA THR A 111 18.36 4.74 0.52
C THR A 111 19.45 3.79 0.10
N ARG A 112 20.70 4.14 0.41
CA ARG A 112 21.85 3.31 0.15
C ARG A 112 21.58 2.09 1.01
N PHE A 113 21.18 1.01 0.36
CA PHE A 113 21.02 -0.29 1.01
C PHE A 113 22.38 -0.63 1.59
N THR A 114 22.57 -0.27 2.87
CA THR A 114 23.77 -0.60 3.59
C THR A 114 23.61 -2.04 4.06
N LEU A 115 24.72 -2.79 4.11
CA LEU A 115 24.75 -4.13 4.69
C LEU A 115 24.07 -4.16 6.09
N ARG A 116 24.16 -3.07 6.85
CA ARG A 116 23.46 -2.89 8.14
C ARG A 116 21.94 -2.90 8.01
N THR A 117 21.36 -2.20 7.03
CA THR A 117 19.91 -2.22 6.81
C THR A 117 19.41 -3.59 6.37
N LEU A 118 20.18 -4.29 5.53
CA LEU A 118 19.84 -5.65 5.10
C LEU A 118 19.89 -6.63 6.28
N ALA A 119 20.97 -6.60 7.08
CA ALA A 119 21.11 -7.41 8.29
C ALA A 119 20.02 -7.10 9.33
N GLY A 120 19.60 -5.84 9.44
CA GLY A 120 18.48 -5.46 10.30
C GLY A 120 17.15 -6.06 9.83
N ILE A 121 16.85 -5.99 8.52
CA ILE A 121 15.63 -6.57 7.94
C ILE A 121 15.61 -8.09 8.15
N THR A 122 16.73 -8.77 7.90
CA THR A 122 16.80 -10.23 8.09
C THR A 122 16.67 -10.63 9.56
N ALA A 123 17.27 -9.89 10.49
CA ALA A 123 17.13 -10.14 11.92
C ALA A 123 15.67 -9.95 12.38
N VAL A 124 15.01 -8.88 11.95
CA VAL A 124 13.58 -8.66 12.24
C VAL A 124 12.72 -9.79 11.66
N ALA A 125 12.98 -10.20 10.41
CA ALA A 125 12.27 -11.31 9.78
C ALA A 125 12.46 -12.64 10.52
N ALA A 126 13.66 -12.91 11.04
CA ALA A 126 13.94 -14.10 11.84
C ALA A 126 13.18 -14.09 13.17
N VAL A 127 13.18 -12.95 13.88
CA VAL A 127 12.44 -12.79 15.15
C VAL A 127 10.94 -12.93 14.93
N VAL A 128 10.40 -12.30 13.89
CA VAL A 128 8.98 -12.42 13.54
C VAL A 128 8.63 -13.87 13.19
N SER A 129 9.45 -14.56 12.40
CA SER A 129 9.26 -15.97 12.06
C SER A 129 9.25 -16.86 13.31
N ALA A 130 10.20 -16.67 14.22
CA ALA A 130 10.26 -17.40 15.48
C ALA A 130 9.03 -17.13 16.35
N GLY A 131 8.60 -15.87 16.46
CA GLY A 131 7.39 -15.49 17.19
C GLY A 131 6.12 -16.12 16.61
N ILE A 132 6.00 -16.19 15.28
CA ILE A 132 4.87 -16.84 14.60
C ILE A 132 4.79 -18.31 14.97
N MET A 133 5.92 -19.02 15.05
CA MET A 133 5.96 -20.43 15.41
C MET A 133 5.51 -20.70 16.86
N THR A 134 5.73 -19.75 17.79
CA THR A 134 5.37 -19.95 19.20
C THR A 134 4.01 -19.37 19.57
N PHE A 135 3.73 -18.12 19.15
CA PHE A 135 2.51 -17.38 19.50
C PHE A 135 2.02 -16.57 18.28
N PRO A 136 1.35 -17.22 17.31
CA PRO A 136 1.05 -16.61 16.02
C PRO A 136 0.15 -15.37 16.14
N LEU A 137 -0.90 -15.44 16.97
CA LEU A 137 -1.83 -14.32 17.18
C LEU A 137 -1.16 -13.12 17.87
N LEU A 138 -0.45 -13.36 18.97
CA LEU A 138 0.25 -12.30 19.71
C LEU A 138 1.30 -11.61 18.83
N THR A 139 2.07 -12.40 18.08
CA THR A 139 3.05 -11.86 17.12
C THR A 139 2.37 -11.04 16.03
N GLY A 140 1.25 -11.53 15.48
CA GLY A 140 0.45 -10.80 14.47
C GLY A 140 -0.03 -9.45 14.97
N TYR A 141 -0.67 -9.39 16.14
CA TYR A 141 -1.13 -8.13 16.74
C TYR A 141 0.03 -7.19 17.07
N THR A 142 1.16 -7.72 17.53
CA THR A 142 2.35 -6.90 17.83
C THR A 142 2.90 -6.25 16.58
N VAL A 143 3.07 -7.02 15.49
CA VAL A 143 3.53 -6.50 14.19
C VAL A 143 2.54 -5.46 13.65
N TRP A 144 1.25 -5.77 13.68
CA TRP A 144 0.20 -4.84 13.24
C TRP A 144 0.21 -3.54 14.05
N GLY A 145 0.29 -3.62 15.38
CA GLY A 145 0.39 -2.45 16.26
C GLY A 145 1.64 -1.60 15.97
N LEU A 146 2.79 -2.24 15.74
CA LEU A 146 4.03 -1.53 15.37
C LEU A 146 3.89 -0.78 14.04
N VAL A 147 3.23 -1.38 13.04
CA VAL A 147 2.97 -0.72 11.75
C VAL A 147 2.05 0.49 11.95
N TRP A 148 1.02 0.38 12.79
CA TRP A 148 0.15 1.52 13.12
C TRP A 148 0.88 2.63 13.87
N VAL A 149 1.69 2.29 14.86
CA VAL A 149 2.54 3.26 15.58
C VAL A 149 3.46 3.97 14.58
N PHE A 150 4.07 3.23 13.66
CA PHE A 150 4.90 3.83 12.60
C PHE A 150 4.10 4.73 11.64
N ALA A 151 2.87 4.34 11.28
CA ALA A 151 1.98 5.11 10.43
C ALA A 151 1.60 6.44 11.10
N VAL A 152 1.14 6.39 12.36
CA VAL A 152 0.78 7.57 13.16
C VAL A 152 2.00 8.46 13.41
N TRP A 153 3.15 7.87 13.75
CA TRP A 153 4.39 8.61 13.93
C TRP A 153 4.82 9.34 12.64
N GLY A 154 4.73 8.66 11.50
CA GLY A 154 5.05 9.27 10.21
C GLY A 154 4.07 10.37 9.81
N TRP A 155 2.80 10.28 10.25
CA TRP A 155 1.79 11.31 10.07
C TRP A 155 2.10 12.56 10.91
N THR A 156 2.41 12.39 12.20
CA THR A 156 2.64 13.52 13.12
C THR A 156 3.94 14.27 12.85
N ARG A 157 4.97 13.59 12.35
CA ARG A 157 6.27 14.21 12.00
C ARG A 157 6.31 14.88 10.61
N ASP A 158 5.15 15.07 9.96
CA ASP A 158 4.98 15.64 8.61
C ASP A 158 5.86 14.96 7.52
N ARG A 159 6.20 13.69 7.72
CA ARG A 159 7.01 12.92 6.75
C ARG A 159 6.17 12.14 5.75
N LEU A 160 4.88 11.97 6.02
CA LEU A 160 3.94 11.27 5.14
C LEU A 160 2.88 12.25 4.59
N PRO A 161 2.58 12.21 3.29
CA PRO A 161 1.46 12.97 2.75
C PRO A 161 0.15 12.38 3.31
N ARG A 162 -0.58 13.19 4.08
CA ARG A 162 -1.77 12.76 4.85
C ARG A 162 -2.86 12.19 3.94
N LEU A 163 -3.18 12.88 2.84
CA LEU A 163 -4.27 12.49 1.93
C LEU A 163 -4.08 11.12 1.26
N PRO A 164 -2.93 10.81 0.64
CA PRO A 164 -2.68 9.46 0.10
C PRO A 164 -2.73 8.36 1.16
N ALA A 165 -2.23 8.61 2.38
CA ALA A 165 -2.28 7.64 3.47
C ALA A 165 -3.74 7.38 3.91
N VAL A 166 -4.56 8.42 4.01
CA VAL A 166 -6.00 8.26 4.28
C VAL A 166 -6.68 7.51 3.13
N ALA A 167 -6.31 7.80 1.88
CA ALA A 167 -6.89 7.14 0.72
C ALA A 167 -6.57 5.65 0.71
N LEU A 168 -5.35 5.28 1.09
CA LEU A 168 -4.94 3.89 1.26
C LEU A 168 -5.80 3.20 2.33
N LEU A 169 -5.93 3.79 3.52
CA LEU A 169 -6.77 3.24 4.59
C LEU A 169 -8.24 3.10 4.16
N ALA A 170 -8.77 4.08 3.44
CA ALA A 170 -10.11 4.02 2.87
C ALA A 170 -10.25 2.92 1.82
N CYS A 171 -9.25 2.71 0.96
CA CYS A 171 -9.24 1.62 -0.02
C CYS A 171 -9.18 0.25 0.67
N MET A 172 -8.49 0.14 1.81
CA MET A 172 -8.39 -1.10 2.59
C MET A 172 -9.68 -1.44 3.33
N HIS A 173 -10.32 -0.45 3.98
CA HIS A 173 -11.41 -0.72 4.92
C HIS A 173 -12.82 -0.43 4.38
N PHE A 174 -12.99 0.60 3.54
CA PHE A 174 -14.33 0.99 3.08
C PHE A 174 -15.05 -0.05 2.21
N PRO A 175 -14.36 -0.91 1.42
CA PRO A 175 -15.03 -2.02 0.74
C PRO A 175 -15.82 -2.93 1.68
N PHE A 176 -15.49 -2.96 2.98
CA PHE A 176 -16.17 -3.76 4.01
C PHE A 176 -17.22 -2.98 4.80
N ALA A 177 -17.54 -1.73 4.42
CA ALA A 177 -18.47 -0.87 5.17
C ALA A 177 -19.88 -1.48 5.33
N TRP A 178 -20.31 -2.33 4.39
CA TRP A 178 -21.60 -3.03 4.48
C TRP A 178 -21.74 -3.94 5.71
N VAL A 179 -20.63 -4.41 6.28
CA VAL A 179 -20.64 -5.25 7.50
C VAL A 179 -21.29 -4.50 8.67
N ILE A 180 -21.13 -3.17 8.71
CA ILE A 180 -21.74 -2.30 9.73
C ILE A 180 -23.27 -2.29 9.58
N ARG A 181 -23.79 -2.27 8.34
CA ARG A 181 -25.23 -2.29 8.04
C ARG A 181 -25.85 -3.66 8.33
N GLY A 182 -25.12 -4.74 8.07
CA GLY A 182 -25.59 -6.12 8.22
C GLY A 182 -25.71 -6.61 9.66
N GLY A 183 -25.12 -5.89 10.63
CA GLY A 183 -25.31 -6.14 12.07
C GLY A 183 -25.11 -7.61 12.47
N LEU A 184 -23.92 -8.18 12.26
CA LEU A 184 -23.65 -9.51 12.82
C LEU A 184 -23.81 -9.45 14.36
N PRO A 185 -24.67 -10.28 14.96
CA PRO A 185 -24.82 -10.33 16.41
C PRO A 185 -23.49 -10.77 17.05
N GLY A 186 -23.03 -10.07 18.10
CA GLY A 186 -21.73 -10.33 18.77
C GLY A 186 -20.53 -9.55 18.21
N ILE A 187 -20.77 -8.61 17.29
CA ILE A 187 -19.76 -7.81 16.58
C ILE A 187 -18.80 -7.02 17.47
N GLY A 188 -19.19 -6.61 18.69
CA GLY A 188 -18.33 -5.79 19.55
C GLY A 188 -16.97 -6.42 19.84
N ASP A 189 -16.97 -7.70 20.23
CA ASP A 189 -15.75 -8.42 20.63
C ASP A 189 -14.95 -8.93 19.42
N GLY A 190 -15.63 -9.23 18.31
CA GLY A 190 -15.01 -9.67 17.06
C GLY A 190 -14.55 -8.53 16.14
N LEU A 191 -15.07 -7.30 16.31
CA LEU A 191 -14.82 -6.17 15.41
C LEU A 191 -13.36 -5.79 15.35
N ALA A 192 -12.65 -5.80 16.48
CA ALA A 192 -11.24 -5.45 16.50
C ALA A 192 -10.42 -6.42 15.66
N THR A 193 -10.68 -7.72 15.80
CA THR A 193 -10.02 -8.78 15.03
C THR A 193 -10.42 -8.75 13.57
N LEU A 194 -11.70 -8.50 13.30
CA LEU A 194 -12.25 -8.40 11.95
C LEU A 194 -11.63 -7.20 11.24
N VAL A 195 -11.72 -6.00 11.81
CA VAL A 195 -11.14 -4.77 11.24
C VAL A 195 -9.63 -4.91 11.01
N ALA A 196 -8.90 -5.56 11.91
CA ALA A 196 -7.46 -5.75 11.78
C ALA A 196 -7.07 -6.71 10.64
N GLY A 197 -7.87 -7.74 10.38
CA GLY A 197 -7.58 -8.78 9.38
C GLY A 197 -8.34 -8.67 8.05
N LEU A 198 -9.39 -7.85 7.98
CA LEU A 198 -10.28 -7.74 6.83
C LEU A 198 -9.57 -7.35 5.52
N PRO A 199 -8.68 -6.34 5.48
CA PRO A 199 -8.02 -5.95 4.23
C PRO A 199 -7.24 -7.11 3.58
N GLY A 200 -6.52 -7.87 4.39
CA GLY A 200 -5.76 -9.04 3.97
C GLY A 200 -6.59 -10.33 3.84
N PHE A 201 -7.90 -10.29 4.10
CA PHE A 201 -8.77 -11.47 4.17
C PHE A 201 -8.73 -12.30 2.88
N PHE A 202 -8.86 -11.64 1.73
CA PHE A 202 -8.84 -12.33 0.43
C PHE A 202 -7.52 -13.05 0.19
N VAL A 203 -6.41 -12.33 0.41
CA VAL A 203 -5.07 -12.86 0.21
C VAL A 203 -4.82 -14.02 1.17
N THR A 204 -5.34 -13.96 2.39
CA THR A 204 -5.24 -15.10 3.32
C THR A 204 -6.07 -16.30 2.94
N LEU A 205 -7.29 -16.12 2.44
CA LEU A 205 -8.08 -17.25 1.96
C LEU A 205 -7.37 -17.93 0.80
N PHE A 206 -6.83 -17.12 -0.12
CA PHE A 206 -6.05 -17.63 -1.24
C PHE A 206 -4.78 -18.35 -0.78
N ALA A 207 -3.94 -17.69 0.03
CA ALA A 207 -2.69 -18.26 0.53
C ALA A 207 -2.94 -19.49 1.41
N GLY A 208 -3.89 -19.41 2.34
CA GLY A 208 -4.24 -20.51 3.25
C GLY A 208 -4.76 -21.73 2.52
N ARG A 209 -5.67 -21.55 1.56
CA ARG A 209 -6.25 -22.66 0.79
C ARG A 209 -5.27 -23.28 -0.20
N PHE A 210 -4.49 -22.47 -0.92
CA PHE A 210 -3.63 -22.97 -1.99
C PHE A 210 -2.23 -23.39 -1.50
N LEU A 211 -1.67 -22.75 -0.47
CA LEU A 211 -0.30 -23.02 -0.03
C LEU A 211 -0.22 -23.95 1.18
N ILE A 212 -1.16 -23.81 2.14
CA ILE A 212 -1.02 -24.43 3.48
C ILE A 212 -2.07 -25.54 3.71
N GLY A 213 -3.25 -25.44 3.09
CA GLY A 213 -4.36 -26.39 3.31
C GLY A 213 -5.02 -26.29 4.69
N GLN A 214 -4.80 -25.19 5.42
CA GLN A 214 -5.31 -24.99 6.78
C GLN A 214 -6.77 -24.53 6.82
N HIS A 215 -7.43 -24.76 7.96
CA HIS A 215 -8.79 -24.30 8.24
C HIS A 215 -8.86 -22.78 8.44
N ILE A 216 -10.00 -22.19 8.06
CA ILE A 216 -10.25 -20.73 8.08
C ILE A 216 -10.00 -20.11 9.46
N GLN A 217 -10.34 -20.83 10.53
CA GLN A 217 -10.17 -20.35 11.91
C GLN A 217 -8.71 -20.17 12.30
N GLU A 218 -7.81 -20.99 11.76
CA GLU A 218 -6.37 -20.90 12.04
C GLU A 218 -5.69 -19.79 11.24
N LEU A 219 -6.36 -19.21 10.24
CA LEU A 219 -5.79 -18.21 9.32
C LEU A 219 -5.90 -16.76 9.84
N ALA A 220 -6.51 -16.54 11.01
CA ALA A 220 -6.72 -15.20 11.56
C ALA A 220 -5.40 -14.43 11.81
N TRP A 221 -4.36 -15.10 12.32
CA TRP A 221 -3.05 -14.46 12.52
C TRP A 221 -2.41 -14.06 11.19
N LEU A 222 -2.60 -14.87 10.15
CA LEU A 222 -2.06 -14.60 8.82
C LEU A 222 -2.75 -13.36 8.24
N SER A 223 -4.04 -13.14 8.49
CA SER A 223 -4.77 -12.01 7.88
C SER A 223 -4.37 -10.69 8.50
N ILE A 224 -4.10 -10.70 9.81
CA ILE A 224 -3.54 -9.57 10.52
C ILE A 224 -2.14 -9.24 9.99
N LEU A 225 -1.27 -10.25 9.78
CA LEU A 225 0.07 -10.03 9.25
C LEU A 225 0.06 -9.52 7.81
N ILE A 226 -0.80 -10.08 6.95
CA ILE A 226 -0.92 -9.61 5.57
C ILE A 226 -1.43 -8.18 5.56
N SER A 227 -2.47 -7.86 6.33
CA SER A 227 -3.00 -6.49 6.43
C SER A 227 -1.95 -5.50 6.94
N ALA A 228 -1.14 -5.90 7.96
CA ALA A 228 -0.03 -5.10 8.44
C ALA A 228 1.04 -4.88 7.37
N SER A 229 1.36 -5.92 6.60
CA SER A 229 2.34 -5.84 5.51
C SER A 229 1.84 -4.96 4.36
N GLU A 230 0.56 -5.05 3.98
CA GLU A 230 -0.07 -4.24 2.94
C GLU A 230 -0.06 -2.77 3.31
N LEU A 231 -0.34 -2.44 4.58
CA LEU A 231 -0.28 -1.08 5.09
C LEU A 231 1.17 -0.56 5.10
N ALA A 232 2.13 -1.35 5.60
CA ALA A 232 3.54 -0.97 5.65
C ALA A 232 4.11 -0.72 4.24
N VAL A 233 3.84 -1.63 3.30
CA VAL A 233 4.25 -1.52 1.89
C VAL A 233 3.56 -0.34 1.23
N GLY A 234 2.27 -0.11 1.48
CA GLY A 234 1.54 1.02 0.93
C GLY A 234 2.09 2.36 1.39
N LEU A 235 2.35 2.51 2.69
CA LEU A 235 2.99 3.72 3.24
C LEU A 235 4.39 3.94 2.67
N TRP A 236 5.14 2.87 2.42
CA TRP A 236 6.45 2.96 1.79
C TRP A 236 6.34 3.38 0.31
N ILE A 237 5.44 2.77 -0.47
CA ILE A 237 5.23 3.09 -1.88
C ILE A 237 4.72 4.52 -2.08
N ILE A 238 3.84 5.01 -1.21
CA ILE A 238 3.36 6.39 -1.24
C ILE A 238 4.52 7.39 -1.13
N ARG A 239 5.58 7.06 -0.38
CA ARG A 239 6.79 7.90 -0.29
C ARG A 239 7.62 7.91 -1.58
N LEU A 240 7.51 6.88 -2.40
CA LEU A 240 8.23 6.80 -3.69
C LEU A 240 7.61 7.69 -4.77
N GLY A 241 6.41 8.24 -4.54
CA GLY A 241 5.79 9.24 -5.41
C GLY A 241 4.29 9.01 -5.65
N PRO A 242 3.58 10.05 -6.11
CA PRO A 242 2.12 10.03 -6.23
C PRO A 242 1.61 9.00 -7.24
N LYS A 243 2.30 8.82 -8.38
CA LYS A 243 1.91 7.82 -9.40
C LYS A 243 1.89 6.42 -8.78
N ARG A 244 2.99 6.00 -8.16
CA ARG A 244 3.12 4.68 -7.55
C ARG A 244 2.13 4.48 -6.40
N GLY A 245 1.92 5.52 -5.59
CA GLY A 245 0.91 5.52 -4.54
C GLY A 245 -0.51 5.28 -5.08
N ILE A 246 -0.91 5.98 -6.14
CA ILE A 246 -2.24 5.81 -6.77
C ILE A 246 -2.37 4.39 -7.34
N ALA A 247 -1.37 3.90 -8.08
CA ALA A 247 -1.40 2.54 -8.65
C ALA A 247 -1.59 1.49 -7.55
N TYR A 248 -0.89 1.65 -6.43
CA TYR A 248 -1.00 0.76 -5.28
C TYR A 248 -2.36 0.86 -4.58
N CYS A 249 -2.90 2.07 -4.40
CA CYS A 249 -4.24 2.24 -3.83
C CYS A 249 -5.32 1.56 -4.70
N VAL A 250 -5.21 1.63 -6.03
CA VAL A 250 -6.13 0.92 -6.94
C VAL A 250 -5.99 -0.60 -6.80
N LEU A 251 -4.75 -1.10 -6.68
CA LEU A 251 -4.51 -2.52 -6.45
C LEU A 251 -5.15 -3.01 -5.14
N VAL A 252 -4.88 -2.28 -4.06
CA VAL A 252 -5.42 -2.58 -2.73
C VAL A 252 -6.94 -2.52 -2.74
N LEU A 253 -7.52 -1.48 -3.36
CA LEU A 253 -8.97 -1.37 -3.53
C LEU A 253 -9.55 -2.60 -4.24
N LEU A 254 -8.92 -3.04 -5.34
CA LEU A 254 -9.36 -4.21 -6.08
C LEU A 254 -9.35 -5.47 -5.18
N ILE A 255 -8.23 -5.74 -4.50
CA ILE A 255 -8.08 -6.87 -3.58
C ILE A 255 -9.13 -6.82 -2.45
N SER A 256 -9.32 -5.66 -1.83
CA SER A 256 -10.28 -5.46 -0.76
C SER A 256 -11.73 -5.61 -1.24
N VAL A 257 -12.07 -5.17 -2.45
CA VAL A 257 -13.39 -5.39 -3.06
C VAL A 257 -13.64 -6.88 -3.29
N TYR A 258 -12.67 -7.62 -3.83
CA TYR A 258 -12.77 -9.08 -3.95
C TYR A 258 -12.93 -9.80 -2.60
N GLY A 259 -12.16 -9.37 -1.61
CA GLY A 259 -12.28 -9.88 -0.24
C GLY A 259 -13.65 -9.62 0.35
N SER A 260 -14.18 -8.42 0.11
CA SER A 260 -15.51 -8.02 0.58
C SER A 260 -16.64 -8.82 -0.09
N PHE A 261 -16.56 -9.07 -1.40
CA PHE A 261 -17.48 -9.97 -2.09
C PHE A 261 -17.42 -11.40 -1.53
N THR A 262 -16.21 -11.91 -1.34
CA THR A 262 -16.00 -13.27 -0.79
C THR A 262 -16.57 -13.38 0.63
N LEU A 263 -16.35 -12.36 1.45
CA LEU A 263 -16.91 -12.30 2.80
C LEU A 263 -18.44 -12.22 2.78
N ASN A 264 -19.02 -11.40 1.90
CA ASN A 264 -20.47 -11.28 1.78
C ASN A 264 -21.12 -12.61 1.40
N MET A 265 -20.50 -13.34 0.46
CA MET A 265 -20.91 -14.69 0.09
C MET A 265 -20.83 -15.64 1.30
N LEU A 266 -19.72 -15.62 2.06
CA LEU A 266 -19.52 -16.51 3.21
C LEU A 266 -20.51 -16.25 4.35
N VAL A 267 -20.88 -15.00 4.62
CA VAL A 267 -21.83 -14.64 5.69
C VAL A 267 -23.27 -15.02 5.34
N ARG A 268 -23.59 -15.17 4.05
CA ARG A 268 -24.93 -15.53 3.56
C ARG A 268 -25.14 -17.04 3.41
N ILE A 269 -24.11 -17.87 3.55
CA ILE A 269 -24.20 -19.35 3.56
C ILE A 269 -24.59 -19.79 4.97
#